data_AF-A0A928CC16-F1
#
_entry.id   AF-A0A928CC16-F1
#
_cell.length_a   1.000
_cell.length_b   1.000
_cell.length_c   1.000
_cell.angle_alpha   90.00
_cell.angle_beta   90.00
_cell.angle_gamma   90.00
#
_symmetry.space_group_name_H-M   'P 1'
#
loop_
_entity.id
_entity.type
_entity.pdbx_description
1 polymer ?
#
loop_
_entity_poly.entity_id
_entity_poly.type
_entity_poly.pdbx_seq_one_letter_code
_entity_poly.pdbx_strand_id
1 'polypeptide(L)'
;MTIESLKEILLKDFNTIAIYKSDGSLVVSHDRGVAPLMKLLKNDKSQLKDSIVADKVIGKAAALLMAYAHVKEVYTPIVSSPALKVFKEHNICIHYDMEVERIINRKGDGLCPMETLCLDVDNPEDAYIRIKYELEKNLSLH
;
A
#
# COMPACT_ATOMS: atom_id res chain seq x y z
N MET A 1 -3.08 7.67 17.71
CA MET A 1 -3.47 6.24 17.61
C MET A 1 -2.21 5.40 17.53
N THR A 2 -2.21 4.16 18.01
CA THR A 2 -1.08 3.22 17.90
C THR A 2 -1.29 2.25 16.74
N ILE A 3 -0.22 1.56 16.32
CA ILE A 3 -0.30 0.52 15.29
C ILE A 3 -1.25 -0.62 15.70
N GLU A 4 -1.28 -1.01 16.98
CA GLU A 4 -2.15 -2.08 17.48
C GLU A 4 -3.64 -1.72 17.38
N SER A 5 -4.02 -0.49 17.76
CA SER A 5 -5.42 -0.04 17.59
C SER A 5 -5.81 0.04 16.11
N LEU A 6 -4.89 0.40 15.23
CA LEU A 6 -5.15 0.46 13.79
C LEU A 6 -5.26 -0.95 13.17
N LYS A 7 -4.46 -1.91 13.66
CA LYS A 7 -4.58 -3.34 13.34
C LYS A 7 -5.95 -3.88 13.73
N GLU A 8 -6.45 -3.58 14.93
CA GLU A 8 -7.82 -3.99 15.33
C GLU A 8 -8.89 -3.44 14.38
N ILE A 9 -8.74 -2.20 13.91
CA ILE A 9 -9.66 -1.60 12.92
C ILE A 9 -9.56 -2.35 11.59
N LEU A 10 -8.35 -2.66 11.11
CA LEU A 10 -8.16 -3.41 9.87
C LEU A 10 -8.81 -4.79 9.92
N LEU A 11 -8.73 -5.47 11.07
CA LEU A 11 -9.25 -6.83 11.26
C LEU A 11 -10.77 -6.88 11.47
N LYS A 12 -11.43 -5.72 11.67
CA LYS A 12 -12.89 -5.62 11.77
C LYS A 12 -13.55 -5.57 10.39
N ASP A 13 -14.74 -6.15 10.32
CA ASP A 13 -15.63 -6.11 9.15
C ASP A 13 -14.95 -6.52 7.84
N PHE A 14 -15.17 -5.74 6.79
CA PHE A 14 -14.61 -5.94 5.45
C PHE A 14 -13.50 -4.95 5.13
N ASN A 15 -12.89 -4.31 6.14
CA ASN A 15 -11.85 -3.31 5.94
C ASN A 15 -10.67 -3.93 5.19
N THR A 16 -10.17 -3.27 4.16
CA THR A 16 -8.99 -3.71 3.40
C THR A 16 -7.77 -2.89 3.74
N ILE A 17 -7.99 -1.64 4.14
CA ILE A 17 -6.97 -0.72 4.60
C ILE A 17 -7.57 0.23 5.65
N ALA A 18 -6.78 0.57 6.65
CA ALA A 18 -7.05 1.61 7.64
C ALA A 18 -5.84 2.53 7.74
N ILE A 19 -6.05 3.84 7.77
CA ILE A 19 -4.99 4.84 7.74
C ILE A 19 -5.29 5.87 8.81
N TYR A 20 -4.36 6.03 9.74
CA TYR A 20 -4.40 7.12 10.71
C TYR A 20 -3.46 8.23 10.28
N LYS A 21 -4.03 9.37 9.89
CA LYS A 21 -3.28 10.52 9.37
C LYS A 21 -2.64 11.32 10.50
N SER A 22 -1.63 12.10 10.16
CA SER A 22 -0.91 12.98 11.10
C SER A 22 -1.77 14.11 11.67
N ASP A 23 -2.85 14.50 10.98
CA ASP A 23 -3.86 15.44 11.47
C ASP A 23 -4.85 14.83 12.48
N GLY A 24 -4.71 13.53 12.79
CA GLY A 24 -5.55 12.80 13.72
C GLY A 24 -6.81 12.18 13.10
N SER A 25 -7.03 12.33 11.80
CA SER A 25 -8.17 11.71 11.11
C SER A 25 -7.94 10.24 10.78
N LEU A 26 -9.02 9.46 10.78
CA LEU A 26 -9.04 8.04 10.42
C LEU A 26 -9.71 7.87 9.06
N VAL A 27 -9.04 7.17 8.14
CA VAL A 27 -9.58 6.75 6.85
C VAL A 27 -9.64 5.23 6.83
N VAL A 28 -10.79 4.69 6.46
CA VAL A 28 -10.99 3.25 6.26
C VAL A 28 -11.55 3.04 4.87
N SER A 29 -11.11 1.98 4.18
CA SER A 29 -11.66 1.60 2.88
C SER A 29 -11.88 0.10 2.78
N HIS A 30 -12.76 -0.27 1.87
CA HIS A 30 -13.04 -1.64 1.42
C HIS A 30 -12.57 -1.87 -0.02
N ASP A 31 -12.02 -0.83 -0.66
CA ASP A 31 -11.46 -0.92 -2.00
C ASP A 31 -10.21 -1.81 -2.01
N ARG A 32 -9.85 -2.32 -3.19
CA ARG A 32 -8.83 -3.35 -3.31
C ARG A 32 -7.59 -2.87 -4.04
N GLY A 33 -6.49 -3.58 -3.79
CA GLY A 33 -5.19 -3.26 -4.37
C GLY A 33 -4.74 -1.87 -3.95
N VAL A 34 -4.08 -1.16 -4.87
CA VAL A 34 -3.52 0.17 -4.60
C VAL A 34 -4.53 1.31 -4.69
N ALA A 35 -5.80 1.04 -5.02
CA ALA A 35 -6.81 2.07 -5.25
C ALA A 35 -7.03 3.03 -4.06
N PRO A 36 -7.11 2.58 -2.79
CA PRO A 36 -7.24 3.50 -1.66
C PRO A 36 -6.08 4.50 -1.56
N LEU A 37 -4.83 4.01 -1.70
CA LEU A 37 -3.64 4.84 -1.65
C LEU A 37 -3.62 5.85 -2.80
N MET A 38 -3.95 5.40 -4.02
CA MET A 38 -3.97 6.24 -5.21
C MET A 38 -5.02 7.35 -5.12
N LYS A 39 -6.21 7.08 -4.55
CA LYS A 39 -7.23 8.11 -4.34
C LYS A 39 -6.72 9.24 -3.43
N LEU A 40 -6.03 8.89 -2.34
CA LEU A 40 -5.47 9.88 -1.41
C LEU A 40 -4.32 10.66 -2.07
N LEU A 41 -3.38 9.95 -2.71
CA LEU A 41 -2.25 10.56 -3.39
C LEU A 41 -2.63 11.47 -4.56
N LYS A 42 -3.70 11.14 -5.30
CA LYS A 42 -4.22 11.96 -6.40
C LYS A 42 -4.78 13.29 -5.91
N ASN A 43 -5.40 13.30 -4.73
CA ASN A 43 -5.97 14.51 -4.16
C ASN A 43 -4.87 15.41 -3.59
N ASP A 44 -4.05 14.86 -2.69
CA ASP A 44 -2.89 15.54 -2.13
C ASP A 44 -1.93 14.52 -1.51
N LYS A 45 -0.69 14.52 -2.00
CA LYS A 45 0.40 13.66 -1.50
C LYS A 45 0.59 13.81 0.02
N SER A 46 0.41 15.01 0.57
CA SER A 46 0.64 15.30 1.99
C SER A 46 -0.32 14.54 2.91
N GLN A 47 -1.45 14.03 2.40
CA GLN A 47 -2.46 13.32 3.19
C GLN A 47 -1.96 12.04 3.85
N LEU A 48 -0.88 11.45 3.32
CA LEU A 48 -0.28 10.23 3.83
C LEU A 48 1.05 10.48 4.56
N LYS A 49 1.55 11.72 4.54
CA LYS A 49 2.80 12.07 5.20
C LYS A 49 2.69 11.86 6.70
N ASP A 50 3.68 11.17 7.27
CA ASP A 50 3.79 10.83 8.68
C ASP A 50 2.60 9.99 9.22
N SER A 51 1.82 9.37 8.32
CA SER A 51 0.68 8.53 8.69
C SER A 51 1.11 7.15 9.17
N ILE A 52 0.19 6.48 9.88
CA ILE A 52 0.26 5.06 10.22
C ILE A 52 -0.73 4.33 9.32
N VAL A 53 -0.29 3.26 8.64
CA VAL A 53 -1.12 2.51 7.69
C VAL A 53 -1.22 1.05 8.12
N ALA A 54 -2.42 0.48 8.10
CA ALA A 54 -2.66 -0.94 8.21
C ALA A 54 -3.33 -1.42 6.92
N ASP A 55 -2.73 -2.37 6.20
CA ASP A 55 -3.26 -2.90 4.94
C ASP A 55 -3.28 -4.44 4.97
N LYS A 56 -4.31 -5.07 4.40
CA LYS A 56 -4.46 -6.53 4.43
C LYS A 56 -3.32 -7.27 3.72
N VAL A 57 -2.82 -6.74 2.60
CA VAL A 57 -1.77 -7.38 1.81
C VAL A 57 -0.89 -6.33 1.15
N ILE A 58 0.40 -6.33 1.46
CA ILE A 58 1.35 -5.36 0.92
C ILE A 58 2.34 -6.00 -0.05
N GLY A 59 2.17 -5.64 -1.32
CA GLY A 59 3.13 -5.85 -2.40
C GLY A 59 4.09 -4.68 -2.62
N LYS A 60 5.09 -4.86 -3.47
CA LYS A 60 6.09 -3.84 -3.84
C LYS A 60 5.45 -2.54 -4.29
N ALA A 61 4.39 -2.62 -5.09
CA ALA A 61 3.67 -1.44 -5.57
C ALA A 61 3.09 -0.59 -4.43
N ALA A 62 2.41 -1.23 -3.46
CA ALA A 62 1.84 -0.54 -2.31
C ALA A 62 2.96 0.05 -1.43
N ALA A 63 4.04 -0.71 -1.21
CA ALA A 63 5.20 -0.22 -0.46
C ALA A 63 5.85 1.02 -1.10
N LEU A 64 6.00 1.03 -2.43
CA LEU A 64 6.55 2.18 -3.17
C LEU A 64 5.61 3.39 -3.07
N LEU A 65 4.29 3.21 -3.12
CA LEU A 65 3.34 4.30 -2.90
C LEU A 65 3.41 4.88 -1.49
N MET A 66 3.57 4.01 -0.47
CA MET A 66 3.76 4.44 0.92
C MET A 66 5.10 5.15 1.12
N ALA A 67 6.17 4.70 0.44
CA ALA A 67 7.46 5.37 0.40
C ALA A 67 7.38 6.74 -0.28
N TYR A 68 6.70 6.81 -1.43
CA TYR A 68 6.45 8.06 -2.13
C TYR A 68 5.74 9.07 -1.22
N ALA A 69 4.74 8.60 -0.47
CA ALA A 69 3.95 9.39 0.48
C ALA A 69 4.69 9.82 1.76
N HIS A 70 5.85 9.25 2.07
CA HIS A 70 6.50 9.38 3.39
C HIS A 70 5.60 8.90 4.55
N VAL A 71 5.01 7.71 4.39
CA VAL A 71 4.33 7.00 5.50
C VAL A 71 5.36 6.67 6.58
N LYS A 72 4.96 6.82 7.85
CA LYS A 72 5.85 6.62 9.00
C LYS A 72 5.94 5.16 9.42
N GLU A 73 4.79 4.50 9.50
CA GLU A 73 4.68 3.17 10.11
C GLU A 73 3.57 2.36 9.44
N VAL A 74 3.81 1.06 9.28
CA VAL A 74 2.95 0.17 8.51
C VAL A 74 2.69 -1.14 9.29
N TYR A 75 1.48 -1.67 9.20
CA TYR A 75 1.16 -3.04 9.56
C TYR A 75 0.51 -3.78 8.40
N THR A 76 0.84 -5.06 8.25
CA THR A 76 0.10 -5.95 7.35
C THR A 76 0.15 -7.41 7.79
N PRO A 77 -0.95 -8.17 7.66
CA PRO A 77 -0.88 -9.61 7.85
C PRO A 77 0.07 -10.30 6.85
N ILE A 78 0.12 -9.85 5.59
CA ILE A 78 0.89 -10.49 4.52
C ILE A 78 1.72 -9.44 3.78
N VAL A 79 3.03 -9.62 3.76
CA VAL A 79 3.98 -8.76 3.04
C VAL A 79 4.80 -9.56 2.05
N SER A 80 5.12 -8.97 0.90
CA SER A 80 6.09 -9.57 -0.03
C SER A 80 7.54 -9.21 0.30
N SER A 81 8.51 -10.11 0.03
CA SER A 81 9.94 -9.82 0.22
C SER A 81 10.42 -8.54 -0.49
N PRO A 82 9.96 -8.21 -1.73
CA PRO A 82 10.29 -6.95 -2.37
C PRO A 82 9.71 -5.73 -1.66
N ALA A 83 8.53 -5.83 -1.05
CA ALA A 83 7.97 -4.75 -0.24
C ALA A 83 8.81 -4.49 1.01
N LEU A 84 9.27 -5.55 1.69
CA LEU A 84 10.18 -5.41 2.84
C LEU A 84 11.48 -4.70 2.47
N LYS A 85 12.05 -5.00 1.29
CA LYS A 85 13.22 -4.29 0.77
C LYS A 85 12.95 -2.79 0.62
N VAL A 86 11.82 -2.41 0.01
CA VAL A 86 11.40 -1.01 -0.14
C VAL A 86 11.28 -0.32 1.23
N PHE A 87 10.59 -0.93 2.19
CA PHE A 87 10.43 -0.33 3.52
C PHE A 87 11.77 -0.14 4.24
N LYS A 88 12.68 -1.12 4.12
CA LYS A 88 14.03 -1.02 4.68
C LYS A 88 14.83 0.12 4.04
N GLU A 89 14.80 0.25 2.72
CA GLU A 89 15.54 1.30 1.98
C GLU A 89 15.01 2.71 2.29
N HIS A 90 13.71 2.83 2.54
CA HIS A 90 13.05 4.09 2.84
C HIS A 90 12.88 4.38 4.35
N ASN A 91 13.45 3.55 5.23
CA ASN A 91 13.36 3.68 6.68
C ASN A 91 11.92 3.77 7.24
N ILE A 92 11.01 2.99 6.65
CA ILE A 92 9.63 2.89 7.10
C ILE A 92 9.51 1.72 8.06
N CYS A 93 8.98 1.98 9.26
CA CYS A 93 8.76 0.93 10.23
C CYS A 93 7.62 0.02 9.76
N ILE A 94 7.84 -1.29 9.73
CA ILE A 94 6.82 -2.27 9.33
C ILE A 94 6.68 -3.39 10.36
N HIS A 95 5.43 -3.73 10.66
CA HIS A 95 5.01 -4.88 11.44
C HIS A 95 4.25 -5.84 10.52
N TYR A 96 4.54 -7.14 10.59
CA TYR A 96 3.86 -8.10 9.75
C TYR A 96 3.76 -9.49 10.37
N ASP A 97 2.76 -10.27 9.94
CA ASP A 97 2.54 -11.63 10.44
C ASP A 97 3.20 -12.69 9.54
N MET A 98 3.19 -12.50 8.22
CA MET A 98 3.76 -13.45 7.25
C MET A 98 4.47 -12.74 6.09
N GLU A 99 5.67 -13.20 5.78
CA GLU A 99 6.39 -12.85 4.55
C GLU A 99 6.14 -13.91 3.46
N VAL A 100 5.93 -13.46 2.22
CA VAL A 100 5.84 -14.30 1.01
C VAL A 100 6.80 -13.79 -0.06
N GLU A 101 7.23 -14.65 -0.98
CA GLU A 101 8.17 -14.24 -2.04
C GLU A 101 7.57 -13.15 -2.95
N ARG A 102 6.30 -13.31 -3.35
CA ARG A 102 5.55 -12.38 -4.20
C ARG A 102 4.06 -12.40 -3.90
N ILE A 103 3.37 -11.30 -4.18
CA ILE A 103 1.90 -11.24 -4.09
C ILE A 103 1.28 -11.86 -5.33
N ILE A 104 0.43 -12.87 -5.11
CA ILE A 104 -0.36 -13.55 -6.15
C ILE A 104 -1.63 -12.73 -6.43
N ASN A 105 -2.11 -12.75 -7.67
CA ASN A 105 -3.35 -12.11 -8.04
C ASN A 105 -4.56 -12.80 -7.37
N ARG A 106 -5.72 -12.13 -7.44
CA ARG A 106 -6.95 -12.62 -6.82
C ARG A 106 -7.45 -13.95 -7.39
N LYS A 107 -7.18 -14.23 -8.68
CA LYS A 107 -7.58 -15.48 -9.33
C LYS A 107 -6.75 -16.67 -8.86
N GLY A 108 -5.59 -16.42 -8.24
CA GLY A 108 -4.65 -17.45 -7.84
C GLY A 108 -3.90 -18.09 -9.01
N ASP A 109 -4.00 -17.52 -10.21
CA ASP A 109 -3.47 -18.09 -11.46
C ASP A 109 -2.17 -17.41 -11.93
N GLY A 110 -1.68 -16.43 -11.18
CA GLY A 110 -0.44 -15.72 -11.52
C GLY A 110 -0.13 -14.57 -10.57
N LEU A 111 0.96 -13.83 -10.86
CA LEU A 111 1.37 -12.68 -10.06
C LEU A 111 0.36 -11.53 -10.12
N CYS A 112 0.25 -10.78 -9.03
CA CYS A 112 -0.53 -9.55 -8.99
C CYS A 112 -0.01 -8.58 -10.07
N PRO A 113 -0.87 -8.03 -10.95
CA PRO A 113 -0.43 -7.12 -12.01
C PRO A 113 0.34 -5.91 -11.47
N MET A 114 -0.06 -5.37 -10.33
CA MET A 114 0.62 -4.23 -9.70
C MET A 114 1.99 -4.62 -9.14
N GLU A 115 2.12 -5.83 -8.58
CA GLU A 115 3.41 -6.38 -8.15
C GLU A 115 4.36 -6.50 -9.35
N THR A 116 3.88 -7.07 -10.45
CA THR A 116 4.62 -7.22 -11.71
C THR A 116 5.03 -5.87 -12.30
N LEU A 117 4.14 -4.87 -12.24
CA LEU A 117 4.37 -3.53 -12.77
C LEU A 117 5.56 -2.82 -12.13
N CYS A 118 5.86 -3.13 -10.87
CA CYS A 118 6.89 -2.44 -10.10
C CYS A 118 8.16 -3.27 -9.87
N LEU A 119 8.28 -4.47 -10.47
CA LEU A 119 9.38 -5.41 -10.23
C LEU A 119 10.76 -4.76 -10.39
N ASP A 120 10.90 -3.98 -11.45
CA ASP A 120 12.12 -3.29 -11.91
C ASP A 120 12.18 -1.82 -11.46
N VAL A 121 11.22 -1.37 -10.65
CA VAL A 121 11.13 0.03 -10.20
C VAL A 121 11.64 0.15 -8.77
N ASP A 122 12.67 0.97 -8.57
CA ASP A 122 13.23 1.26 -7.24
C ASP A 122 12.90 2.67 -6.76
N ASN A 123 12.63 3.61 -7.68
CA ASN A 123 12.25 4.98 -7.32
C ASN A 123 10.73 5.07 -7.02
N PRO A 124 10.31 5.59 -5.84
CA PRO A 124 8.89 5.71 -5.49
C PRO A 124 8.07 6.65 -6.39
N GLU A 125 8.67 7.72 -6.92
CA GLU A 125 8.00 8.66 -7.83
C GLU A 125 7.74 8.02 -9.19
N ASP A 126 8.71 7.29 -9.74
CA ASP A 126 8.54 6.52 -10.97
C ASP A 126 7.43 5.46 -10.80
N ALA A 127 7.38 4.80 -9.63
CA ALA A 127 6.34 3.85 -9.30
C ALA A 127 4.95 4.49 -9.28
N TYR A 128 4.82 5.66 -8.65
CA TYR A 128 3.57 6.42 -8.62
C TYR A 128 3.10 6.76 -10.04
N ILE A 129 3.97 7.28 -10.89
CA ILE A 129 3.66 7.63 -12.29
C ILE A 129 3.21 6.39 -13.08
N ARG A 130 3.96 5.28 -12.95
CA ARG A 130 3.67 4.04 -13.67
C ARG A 130 2.35 3.40 -13.23
N ILE A 131 2.09 3.35 -11.92
CA ILE A 131 0.82 2.86 -11.37
C ILE A 131 -0.34 3.76 -11.80
N LYS A 132 -0.18 5.08 -11.75
CA LYS A 132 -1.20 6.03 -12.20
C LYS A 132 -1.57 5.79 -13.66
N TYR A 133 -0.58 5.69 -14.54
CA TYR A 133 -0.79 5.43 -15.96
C TYR A 133 -1.52 4.10 -16.20
N GLU A 134 -1.11 3.02 -15.52
CA GLU A 134 -1.73 1.71 -15.66
C GLU A 134 -3.20 1.72 -15.21
N LEU A 135 -3.52 2.42 -14.12
CA LEU A 135 -4.91 2.54 -13.66
C LEU A 135 -5.75 3.37 -14.64
N GLU A 136 -5.25 4.49 -15.15
CA GLU A 136 -5.97 5.36 -16.10
C GLU A 136 -6.24 4.68 -17.45
N LYS A 137 -5.29 3.87 -17.93
CA LYS A 137 -5.45 3.05 -19.13
C LYS A 137 -6.61 2.06 -18.98
N ASN A 138 -6.71 1.41 -17.82
CA ASN A 138 -7.77 0.44 -17.55
C ASN A 138 -9.16 1.09 -17.36
N LEU A 139 -9.23 2.37 -16.98
CA LEU A 139 -10.50 3.12 -16.97
C LEU A 139 -10.95 3.56 -18.36
N SER A 140 -10.03 3.74 -19.31
CA SER A 140 -10.34 4.21 -20.68
C SER A 140 -10.78 3.09 -21.62
N LEU A 141 -10.80 1.84 -21.14
CA LEU A 141 -11.18 0.63 -21.87
C LEU A 141 -12.60 0.14 -21.51
N HIS A 142 -13.35 0.93 -20.75
CA HIS A 142 -14.74 0.70 -20.33
C HIS A 142 -15.58 1.96 -20.55
#